data_AF-A0A4Z2B3U7-F1
#
_entry.id   AF-A0A4Z2B3U7-F1
#
_cell.length_a   1.000
_cell.length_b   1.000
_cell.length_c   1.000
_cell.angle_alpha   90.00
_cell.angle_beta   90.00
_cell.angle_gamma   90.00
#
_symmetry.space_group_name_H-M   'P 1'
#
loop_
_entity.id
_entity.type
_entity.pdbx_description
1 polymer ?
#
loop_
_entity_poly.entity_id
_entity_poly.type
_entity_poly.pdbx_seq_one_letter_code
_entity_poly.pdbx_strand_id
1 'polypeptide(L)'
;MDKFRYRLPYTQYFGGVSAVTPEQYMKMNGFPNHYWGWGGEDDDIAARVRLSGMKIIRPPVAIGHYKMIKHKGDRGNEQNPRRFDLLKRTRLNWRSDGLNSLTYELLSKSLEPLYTNITVNIGEDPRLPHKGPIPVKSPTPVQQQNTSKSDSTVSLAKKRQIKAAAAVNLTVIKAGGKKPESLQLKANRTAREMTNRV
;
A
#
# COMPACT_ATOMS: atom_id res chain seq x y z
N MET A 1 -7.25 14.47 -15.77
CA MET A 1 -7.60 15.24 -14.55
C MET A 1 -7.82 16.69 -14.90
N ASP A 2 -8.70 17.38 -14.17
CA ASP A 2 -8.96 18.82 -14.28
C ASP A 2 -7.70 19.69 -14.11
N LYS A 3 -6.78 19.33 -13.21
CA LYS A 3 -5.48 20.04 -13.06
C LYS A 3 -4.63 20.08 -14.33
N PHE A 4 -4.87 19.16 -15.28
CA PHE A 4 -4.20 19.10 -16.58
C PHE A 4 -5.14 19.45 -17.73
N ARG A 5 -6.23 20.19 -17.44
CA ARG A 5 -7.27 20.55 -18.41
C ARG A 5 -7.83 19.33 -19.14
N TYR A 6 -7.97 18.20 -18.43
CA TYR A 6 -8.42 16.91 -18.96
C TYR A 6 -7.57 16.34 -20.11
N ARG A 7 -6.35 16.84 -20.30
CA ARG A 7 -5.39 16.28 -21.26
C ARG A 7 -4.39 15.39 -20.55
N LEU A 8 -3.92 14.36 -21.27
CA LEU A 8 -2.84 13.51 -20.79
C LEU A 8 -1.52 14.31 -20.85
N PRO A 9 -0.76 14.45 -19.75
CA PRO A 9 0.49 15.21 -19.77
C PRO A 9 1.53 14.67 -20.77
N TYR A 10 1.63 13.34 -20.89
CA TYR A 10 2.46 12.62 -21.85
C TYR A 10 1.97 11.17 -21.99
N THR A 11 2.27 10.50 -23.10
CA THR A 11 1.70 9.19 -23.46
C THR A 11 1.98 8.09 -22.42
N GLN A 12 3.12 8.17 -21.73
CA GLN A 12 3.55 7.20 -20.73
C GLN A 12 2.93 7.45 -19.34
N TYR A 13 2.21 8.56 -19.12
CA TYR A 13 1.68 8.97 -17.81
C TYR A 13 0.80 7.90 -17.17
N PHE A 14 1.13 7.51 -15.94
CA PHE A 14 0.46 6.43 -15.20
C PHE A 14 -0.02 6.84 -13.79
N GLY A 15 0.09 8.13 -13.47
CA GLY A 15 -0.30 8.65 -12.16
C GLY A 15 -1.79 8.90 -11.99
N GLY A 16 -2.19 9.08 -10.73
CA GLY A 16 -3.58 9.33 -10.35
C GLY A 16 -4.33 8.08 -9.93
N VAL A 17 -5.08 7.48 -10.86
CA VAL A 17 -5.86 6.26 -10.60
C VAL A 17 -5.52 5.23 -11.68
N SER A 18 -5.07 4.07 -11.23
CA SER A 18 -4.66 2.94 -12.08
C SER A 18 -5.22 1.65 -11.50
N ALA A 19 -5.52 0.68 -12.36
CA ALA A 19 -5.99 -0.64 -11.97
C ALA A 19 -5.10 -1.71 -12.62
N VAL A 20 -4.73 -2.71 -11.83
CA VAL A 20 -3.93 -3.86 -12.25
C VAL A 20 -4.51 -5.12 -11.61
N THR A 21 -4.50 -6.24 -12.33
CA THR A 21 -4.88 -7.53 -11.73
C THR A 21 -3.77 -8.03 -10.80
N PRO A 22 -4.07 -8.94 -9.85
CA PRO A 22 -3.06 -9.57 -9.02
C PRO A 22 -1.91 -10.17 -9.84
N GLU A 23 -2.22 -10.83 -10.96
CA GLU A 23 -1.22 -11.45 -11.84
C GLU A 23 -0.33 -10.39 -12.50
N GLN A 24 -0.91 -9.29 -12.97
CA GLN A 24 -0.17 -8.17 -13.55
C GLN A 24 0.75 -7.53 -12.51
N TYR A 25 0.25 -7.32 -11.28
CA TYR A 25 1.01 -6.76 -10.17
C TYR A 25 2.20 -7.66 -9.80
N MET A 26 1.97 -8.97 -9.70
CA MET A 26 3.04 -9.95 -9.44
C MET A 26 4.05 -9.99 -10.59
N LYS A 27 3.60 -9.96 -11.85
CA LYS A 27 4.47 -9.98 -13.04
C LYS A 27 5.41 -8.77 -13.12
N MET A 28 5.05 -7.65 -12.50
CA MET A 28 5.87 -6.44 -12.45
C MET A 28 6.68 -6.28 -11.15
N ASN A 29 6.69 -7.32 -10.29
CA ASN A 29 7.29 -7.26 -8.95
C ASN A 29 6.73 -6.11 -8.11
N GLY A 30 5.44 -5.81 -8.23
CA GLY A 30 4.80 -4.68 -7.56
C GLY A 30 5.44 -3.31 -7.88
N PHE A 31 5.26 -2.36 -6.96
CA PHE A 31 5.73 -0.98 -7.10
C PHE A 31 7.09 -0.76 -6.40
N PRO A 32 7.88 0.25 -6.81
CA PRO A 32 9.19 0.53 -6.21
C PRO A 32 9.09 1.01 -4.76
N ASN A 33 10.02 0.60 -3.89
CA ASN A 33 10.03 0.98 -2.47
C ASN A 33 10.96 2.18 -2.17
N HIS A 34 11.76 2.64 -3.12
CA HIS A 34 12.80 3.66 -2.89
C HIS A 34 12.38 5.11 -3.21
N TYR A 35 11.15 5.33 -3.67
CA TYR A 35 10.64 6.68 -3.92
C TYR A 35 10.09 7.29 -2.63
N TRP A 36 10.99 7.93 -1.89
CA TRP A 36 10.65 8.75 -0.72
C TRP A 36 10.52 10.22 -1.15
N GLY A 37 9.38 10.85 -0.84
CA GLY A 37 9.00 12.18 -1.34
C GLY A 37 8.36 12.14 -2.74
N TRP A 38 8.21 13.30 -3.37
CA TRP A 38 7.48 13.42 -4.64
C TRP A 38 8.34 13.15 -5.88
N GLY A 39 7.82 12.28 -6.74
CA GLY A 39 8.08 12.27 -8.18
C GLY A 39 8.86 11.07 -8.70
N GLY A 40 8.45 10.61 -9.88
CA GLY A 40 9.12 9.58 -10.70
C GLY A 40 8.65 8.16 -10.42
N GLU A 41 7.91 7.91 -9.34
CA GLU A 41 7.41 6.59 -8.97
C GLU A 41 6.38 6.07 -9.97
N ASP A 42 5.43 6.91 -10.40
CA ASP A 42 4.43 6.55 -11.42
C ASP A 42 5.09 6.24 -12.77
N ASP A 43 6.17 6.95 -13.11
CA ASP A 43 6.94 6.72 -14.33
C ASP A 43 7.75 5.41 -14.26
N ASP A 44 8.27 5.07 -13.07
CA ASP A 44 8.91 3.78 -12.79
C ASP A 44 7.90 2.65 -12.97
N ILE A 45 6.70 2.77 -12.40
CA ILE A 45 5.61 1.80 -12.57
C ILE A 45 5.25 1.67 -14.06
N ALA A 46 5.11 2.78 -14.79
CA ALA A 46 4.86 2.76 -16.23
C ALA A 46 5.98 2.04 -17.02
N ALA A 47 7.23 2.19 -16.59
CA ALA A 47 8.36 1.46 -17.16
C ALA A 47 8.30 -0.03 -16.82
N ARG A 48 7.96 -0.42 -15.59
CA ARG A 48 7.76 -1.83 -15.18
C ARG A 48 6.67 -2.52 -15.98
N VAL A 49 5.53 -1.85 -16.20
CA VAL A 49 4.46 -2.36 -17.08
C VAL A 49 5.02 -2.76 -18.45
N ARG A 50 5.85 -1.91 -19.07
CA ARG A 50 6.49 -2.20 -20.36
C ARG A 50 7.54 -3.31 -20.26
N LEU A 51 8.39 -3.29 -19.24
CA LEU A 51 9.44 -4.28 -19.03
C LEU A 51 8.87 -5.69 -18.79
N SER A 52 7.69 -5.78 -18.19
CA SER A 52 6.93 -7.01 -18.03
C SER A 52 6.11 -7.41 -19.28
N GLY A 53 6.31 -6.72 -20.40
CA GLY A 53 5.66 -7.00 -21.69
C GLY A 53 4.17 -6.63 -21.73
N MET A 54 3.71 -5.74 -20.86
CA MET A 54 2.32 -5.28 -20.80
C MET A 54 2.16 -3.89 -21.40
N LYS A 55 0.92 -3.48 -21.66
CA LYS A 55 0.56 -2.18 -22.23
C LYS A 55 -0.40 -1.44 -21.32
N ILE A 56 -0.27 -0.11 -21.29
CA ILE A 56 -1.21 0.76 -20.59
C ILE A 56 -2.41 0.98 -21.49
N ILE A 57 -3.60 0.59 -21.00
CA ILE A 57 -4.90 0.88 -21.63
C ILE A 57 -5.58 2.01 -20.87
N ARG A 58 -6.39 2.81 -21.55
CA ARG A 58 -7.10 3.95 -20.95
C ARG A 58 -8.55 3.99 -21.41
N PRO A 59 -9.49 4.41 -20.55
CA PRO A 59 -10.84 4.68 -20.98
C PRO A 59 -10.87 5.83 -21.99
N PRO A 60 -11.91 5.91 -22.84
CA PRO A 60 -12.12 7.06 -23.72
C PRO A 60 -12.15 8.38 -22.95
N VAL A 61 -11.60 9.44 -23.56
CA VAL A 61 -11.51 10.77 -22.94
C VAL A 61 -12.90 11.28 -22.49
N ALA A 62 -13.96 10.97 -23.23
CA ALA A 62 -15.33 11.35 -22.90
C ALA A 62 -15.80 10.90 -21.50
N ILE A 63 -15.29 9.77 -21.00
CA ILE A 63 -15.69 9.19 -19.71
C ILE A 63 -14.55 9.13 -18.69
N GLY A 64 -13.29 9.31 -19.11
CA GLY A 64 -12.08 9.25 -18.27
C GLY A 64 -11.77 10.54 -17.51
N HIS A 65 -12.78 11.32 -17.12
CA HIS A 65 -12.59 12.60 -16.44
C HIS A 65 -12.52 12.43 -14.92
N TYR A 66 -11.45 12.99 -14.33
CA TYR A 66 -11.24 13.01 -12.88
C TYR A 66 -11.11 14.45 -12.39
N LYS A 67 -11.69 14.73 -11.22
CA LYS A 67 -11.61 16.00 -10.52
C LYS A 67 -10.73 15.85 -9.29
N MET A 68 -9.69 16.67 -9.18
CA MET A 68 -8.81 16.70 -8.01
C MET A 68 -9.47 17.50 -6.89
N ILE A 69 -9.56 16.92 -5.69
CA ILE A 69 -9.87 17.68 -4.48
C ILE A 69 -8.70 18.63 -4.24
N LYS A 70 -8.97 19.92 -4.09
CA LYS A 70 -7.90 20.92 -3.88
C LYS A 70 -7.22 20.69 -2.53
N HIS A 71 -5.89 20.61 -2.54
CA HIS A 71 -5.06 20.52 -1.36
C HIS A 71 -3.77 21.34 -1.53
N LYS A 72 -3.12 21.69 -0.43
CA LYS A 72 -1.76 22.25 -0.43
C LYS A 72 -0.75 21.10 -0.52
N GLY A 73 0.52 21.39 -0.78
CA GLY A 73 1.57 20.36 -0.73
C GLY A 73 1.60 19.68 0.63
N ASP A 74 1.64 18.35 0.62
CA ASP A 74 1.64 17.53 1.84
C ASP A 74 3.05 17.45 2.44
N ARG A 75 3.16 17.54 3.77
CA ARG A 75 4.44 17.36 4.47
C ARG A 75 4.98 15.95 4.22
N GLY A 76 6.26 15.82 3.90
CA GLY A 76 6.88 14.53 3.54
C GLY A 76 6.73 14.17 2.06
N ASN A 77 6.00 14.99 1.28
CA ASN A 77 5.90 14.88 -0.17
C ASN A 77 6.72 15.97 -0.87
N GLU A 78 7.83 16.40 -0.25
CA GLU A 78 8.77 17.33 -0.86
C GLU A 78 9.40 16.68 -2.10
N GLN A 79 9.76 17.50 -3.08
CA GLN A 79 10.33 17.00 -4.32
C GLN A 79 11.60 16.19 -4.05
N ASN A 80 11.60 14.94 -4.51
CA ASN A 80 12.77 14.09 -4.43
C ASN A 80 13.85 14.58 -5.42
N PRO A 81 15.03 15.03 -4.95
CA PRO A 81 16.08 15.55 -5.83
C PRO A 81 16.68 14.45 -6.72
N ARG A 82 16.56 13.17 -6.30
CA ARG A 82 17.09 12.00 -7.02
C ARG A 82 16.06 11.29 -7.87
N ARG A 83 14.85 11.83 -8.04
CA ARG A 83 13.78 11.18 -8.84
C ARG A 83 14.22 10.73 -10.23
N PHE A 84 15.05 11.54 -10.90
CA PHE A 84 15.57 11.21 -12.23
C PHE A 84 16.66 10.13 -12.18
N ASP A 85 17.49 10.10 -11.13
CA ASP A 85 18.49 9.05 -10.93
C ASP A 85 17.82 7.70 -10.67
N LEU A 86 16.77 7.69 -9.83
CA LEU A 86 15.97 6.50 -9.56
C LEU A 86 15.32 5.98 -10.84
N LEU A 87 14.68 6.88 -11.62
CA LEU A 87 14.02 6.52 -12.87
C LEU A 87 14.99 5.97 -13.93
N LYS A 88 16.22 6.50 -14.02
CA LYS A 88 17.26 5.94 -14.90
C LYS A 88 17.64 4.51 -14.51
N ARG A 89 17.54 4.17 -13.22
CA ARG A 89 17.93 2.86 -12.67
C ARG A 89 16.80 1.84 -12.69
N THR A 90 15.57 2.20 -13.05
CA THR A 90 14.42 1.28 -13.08
C THR A 90 14.72 -0.01 -13.83
N ARG A 91 15.31 0.07 -15.03
CA ARG A 91 15.64 -1.11 -15.85
C ARG A 91 16.60 -2.08 -15.16
N LEU A 92 17.48 -1.58 -14.29
CA LEU A 92 18.45 -2.38 -13.54
C LEU A 92 17.82 -2.99 -12.28
N ASN A 93 16.99 -2.21 -11.58
CA ASN A 93 16.61 -2.52 -10.21
C ASN A 93 15.20 -3.10 -10.04
N TRP A 94 14.33 -3.02 -11.05
CA TRP A 94 12.91 -3.38 -10.87
C TRP A 94 12.66 -4.83 -10.42
N ARG A 95 13.60 -5.74 -10.67
CA ARG A 95 13.54 -7.15 -10.22
C ARG A 95 13.99 -7.35 -8.78
N SER A 96 14.76 -6.43 -8.22
CA SER A 96 15.30 -6.49 -6.85
C SER A 96 14.66 -5.49 -5.89
N ASP A 97 13.96 -4.48 -6.42
CA ASP A 97 13.24 -3.46 -5.68
C ASP A 97 11.74 -3.54 -6.02
N GLY A 98 10.93 -4.01 -5.08
CA GLY A 98 9.49 -4.02 -5.20
C GLY A 98 8.82 -4.92 -4.18
N LEU A 99 7.81 -5.69 -4.61
CA LEU A 99 7.06 -6.58 -3.72
C LEU A 99 7.96 -7.58 -2.98
N ASN A 100 8.99 -8.10 -3.66
CA ASN A 100 9.94 -9.04 -3.08
C ASN A 100 10.90 -8.44 -2.03
N SER A 101 11.04 -7.12 -1.98
CA SER A 101 11.90 -6.41 -1.03
C SER A 101 11.12 -5.52 -0.07
N LEU A 102 9.80 -5.58 -0.10
CA LEU A 102 8.92 -4.75 0.73
C LEU A 102 9.07 -5.12 2.22
N THR A 103 9.50 -4.15 3.02
CA THR A 103 9.59 -4.25 4.48
C THR A 103 8.66 -3.25 5.14
N TYR A 104 7.83 -3.70 6.06
CA TYR A 104 6.96 -2.85 6.87
C TYR A 104 6.58 -3.58 8.17
N GLU A 105 6.16 -2.82 9.15
CA GLU A 105 5.57 -3.31 10.39
C GLU A 105 4.10 -2.88 10.45
N LEU A 106 3.20 -3.83 10.71
CA LEU A 106 1.78 -3.52 10.93
C LEU A 106 1.60 -2.99 12.36
N LEU A 107 1.17 -1.74 12.49
CA LEU A 107 0.91 -1.12 13.79
C LEU A 107 -0.53 -1.34 14.25
N SER A 108 -1.50 -1.19 13.34
CA SER A 108 -2.91 -1.42 13.65
C SER A 108 -3.73 -1.76 12.42
N LYS A 109 -4.84 -2.47 12.64
CA LYS A 109 -5.85 -2.79 11.63
C LYS A 109 -7.24 -2.62 12.26
N SER A 110 -8.03 -1.68 11.75
CA SER A 110 -9.41 -1.44 12.16
C SER A 110 -10.37 -1.64 10.99
N LEU A 111 -11.48 -2.34 11.23
CA LEU A 111 -12.57 -2.45 10.26
C LEU A 111 -13.61 -1.39 10.57
N GLU A 112 -13.74 -0.41 9.69
CA GLU A 112 -14.75 0.64 9.77
C GLU A 112 -15.94 0.31 8.85
N PRO A 113 -17.12 0.93 9.05
CA PRO A 113 -18.29 0.64 8.23
C PRO A 113 -18.10 0.85 6.72
N LEU A 114 -17.19 1.75 6.32
CA LEU A 114 -16.98 2.14 4.92
C LEU A 114 -15.58 1.82 4.38
N TYR A 115 -14.63 1.42 5.23
CA TYR A 115 -13.26 1.12 4.83
C TYR A 115 -12.52 0.29 5.88
N THR A 116 -11.39 -0.30 5.51
CA THR A 116 -10.46 -0.89 6.49
C THR A 116 -9.28 0.07 6.67
N ASN A 117 -9.04 0.51 7.89
CA ASN A 117 -7.85 1.29 8.23
C ASN A 117 -6.69 0.33 8.54
N ILE A 118 -5.59 0.44 7.79
CA ILE A 118 -4.36 -0.30 8.05
C ILE A 118 -3.26 0.74 8.27
N THR A 119 -2.77 0.85 9.51
CA THR A 119 -1.65 1.74 9.83
C THR A 119 -0.37 0.92 9.87
N VAL A 120 0.62 1.34 9.07
CA VAL A 120 1.90 0.65 8.92
C VAL A 120 3.07 1.59 9.18
N ASN A 121 4.14 1.05 9.74
CA ASN A 121 5.45 1.67 9.77
C ASN A 121 6.26 1.13 8.58
N ILE A 122 6.63 2.02 7.66
CA ILE A 122 7.38 1.68 6.43
C ILE A 122 8.89 1.96 6.57
N GLY A 123 9.37 2.23 7.80
CA GLY A 123 10.74 2.60 8.08
C GLY A 123 11.01 4.09 7.89
N GLU A 124 12.29 4.46 7.96
CA GLU A 124 12.75 5.81 7.67
C GLU A 124 13.38 5.89 6.28
N ASP A 125 13.34 7.09 5.69
CA ASP A 125 14.06 7.36 4.47
C ASP A 125 15.56 7.08 4.68
N PRO A 126 16.14 6.06 4.03
CA PRO A 126 17.53 5.67 4.23
C PRO A 126 18.54 6.75 3.77
N ARG A 127 18.05 7.83 3.16
CA ARG A 127 18.85 8.96 2.68
C ARG A 127 18.97 10.07 3.72
N LEU A 128 18.08 10.10 4.73
CA LEU A 128 18.21 11.05 5.82
C LEU A 128 19.25 10.53 6.80
N PRO A 129 20.11 11.38 7.37
CA PRO A 129 21.00 10.95 8.43
C PRO A 129 20.14 10.40 9.57
N HIS A 130 20.45 9.19 10.03
CA HIS A 130 19.77 8.59 11.17
C HIS A 130 19.76 9.59 12.31
N LYS A 131 18.59 10.13 12.63
CA LYS A 131 18.42 10.82 13.91
C LYS A 131 18.48 9.70 14.94
N GLY A 132 19.53 9.71 15.76
CA GLY A 132 19.62 8.83 16.92
C GLY A 132 18.31 8.88 17.74
N PRO A 133 18.04 7.87 18.57
CA PRO A 133 16.74 7.69 19.22
C PRO A 133 16.22 9.00 19.80
N ILE A 134 15.08 9.46 19.27
CA ILE A 134 14.38 10.64 19.78
C ILE A 134 14.02 10.32 21.23
N PRO A 135 14.45 11.13 22.23
CA PRO A 135 14.07 10.89 23.61
C PRO A 135 12.54 10.94 23.68
N VAL A 136 11.94 9.83 24.11
CA VAL A 136 10.53 9.80 24.49
C VAL A 136 10.37 10.82 25.60
N LYS A 137 9.79 11.98 25.31
CA LYS A 137 9.36 12.91 26.35
C LYS A 137 8.27 12.19 27.12
N SER A 138 8.59 11.78 28.34
CA SER A 138 7.63 11.31 29.34
C SER A 138 6.48 12.32 29.43
N PRO A 139 5.21 11.88 29.46
CA PRO A 139 4.11 12.81 29.65
C PRO A 139 4.28 13.51 30.99
N THR A 140 4.44 14.83 30.95
CA THR A 140 4.44 15.68 32.14
C THR A 140 3.07 15.58 32.79
N PRO A 141 2.95 15.37 34.12
CA PRO A 141 1.66 15.34 34.78
C PRO A 141 1.00 16.71 34.63
N VAL A 142 -0.20 16.73 34.07
CA VAL A 142 -1.04 17.94 34.06
C VAL A 142 -1.42 18.28 35.50
N GLN A 143 -0.87 19.38 36.00
CA GLN A 143 -1.32 20.02 37.23
C GLN A 143 -2.79 20.43 37.06
N GLN A 144 -3.66 19.85 37.89
CA GLN A 144 -5.05 20.29 38.01
C GLN A 144 -5.07 21.70 38.61
N GLN A 145 -5.57 22.67 37.86
CA GLN A 145 -5.94 23.97 38.38
C GLN A 145 -7.20 23.82 39.24
N ASN A 146 -7.07 24.10 40.54
CA ASN A 146 -8.20 24.27 41.45
C ASN A 146 -8.76 25.69 41.29
N THR A 147 -10.06 25.80 41.00
CA THR A 147 -10.86 26.99 41.30
C THR A 147 -12.08 26.59 42.15
N SER A 148 -12.06 27.08 43.38
CA SER A 148 -13.05 27.24 44.46
C SER A 148 -14.56 26.94 44.28
N LYS A 149 -15.10 26.24 45.31
CA LYS A 149 -16.39 26.37 46.06
C LYS A 149 -17.70 26.18 45.26
N SER A 150 -18.79 25.52 45.73
CA SER A 150 -19.32 25.20 47.07
C SER A 150 -20.45 24.14 46.99
N ASP A 151 -20.67 23.45 48.11
CA ASP A 151 -21.91 22.86 48.66
C ASP A 151 -22.69 21.66 48.03
N SER A 152 -22.70 20.59 48.84
CA SER A 152 -23.86 19.84 49.35
C SER A 152 -24.36 18.55 48.64
N THR A 153 -24.59 17.57 49.52
CA THR A 153 -25.51 16.39 49.51
C THR A 153 -25.26 15.12 48.65
N VAL A 154 -24.81 14.07 49.37
CA VAL A 154 -25.42 12.72 49.55
C VAL A 154 -25.79 11.84 48.33
N SER A 155 -25.22 10.62 48.31
CA SER A 155 -25.86 9.29 48.07
C SER A 155 -25.32 8.36 46.95
N LEU A 156 -24.79 7.22 47.45
CA LEU A 156 -24.87 5.82 47.00
C LEU A 156 -24.38 5.35 45.61
N ALA A 157 -23.26 4.62 45.67
CA ALA A 157 -23.09 3.19 45.33
C ALA A 157 -23.61 2.63 43.98
N LYS A 158 -22.70 2.06 43.18
CA LYS A 158 -22.67 0.59 42.98
C LYS A 158 -21.33 0.09 42.42
N LYS A 159 -20.73 -0.83 43.18
CA LYS A 159 -19.57 -1.65 42.85
C LYS A 159 -20.06 -2.90 42.11
N ARG A 160 -19.50 -3.23 40.94
CA ARG A 160 -19.42 -4.63 40.45
C ARG A 160 -18.10 -4.85 39.71
N GLN A 161 -17.19 -5.55 40.39
CA GLN A 161 -16.08 -6.29 39.78
C GLN A 161 -16.62 -7.65 39.32
N ILE A 162 -16.22 -8.10 38.14
CA ILE A 162 -15.89 -9.52 37.87
C ILE A 162 -14.69 -9.54 36.91
N LYS A 163 -13.59 -10.16 37.34
CA LYS A 163 -12.48 -10.63 36.50
C LYS A 163 -12.83 -12.04 35.98
N ALA A 164 -12.45 -12.35 34.75
CA ALA A 164 -11.84 -13.64 34.40
C ALA A 164 -11.17 -13.55 33.02
N ALA A 165 -9.96 -14.09 32.93
CA ALA A 165 -9.11 -14.16 31.76
C ALA A 165 -9.46 -15.39 30.90
N ALA A 166 -9.15 -15.32 29.61
CA ALA A 166 -8.80 -16.49 28.81
C ALA A 166 -7.76 -16.07 27.76
N ALA A 167 -6.58 -16.67 27.90
CA ALA A 167 -5.50 -16.58 26.94
C ALA A 167 -5.85 -17.37 25.67
N VAL A 168 -5.50 -16.84 24.51
CA VAL A 168 -5.32 -17.65 23.30
C VAL A 168 -3.95 -17.31 22.72
N ASN A 169 -3.00 -18.20 23.00
CA ASN A 169 -1.73 -18.27 22.29
C ASN A 169 -2.01 -18.80 20.88
N LEU A 170 -1.66 -18.03 19.84
CA LEU A 170 -1.61 -18.56 18.48
C LEU A 170 -0.16 -18.85 18.10
N THR A 171 0.20 -20.12 18.24
CA THR A 171 1.48 -20.70 17.82
C THR A 171 1.55 -20.71 16.29
N VAL A 172 2.57 -20.07 15.73
CA VAL A 172 2.90 -20.14 14.29
C VAL A 172 3.48 -21.52 13.99
N ILE A 173 2.75 -22.33 13.23
CA ILE A 173 3.25 -23.60 12.69
C ILE A 173 4.13 -23.31 11.46
N LYS A 174 5.40 -23.69 11.57
CA LYS A 174 6.37 -23.80 10.46
C LYS A 174 6.02 -25.03 9.62
N ALA A 175 5.48 -24.84 8.42
CA ALA A 175 5.34 -25.92 7.45
C ALA A 175 6.69 -26.12 6.73
N GLY A 176 7.41 -27.16 7.15
CA GLY A 176 8.53 -27.75 6.40
C GLY A 176 8.02 -28.41 5.10
N GLY A 177 8.87 -28.38 4.07
CA GLY A 177 8.51 -28.75 2.72
C GLY A 177 8.14 -30.23 2.51
N LYS A 178 7.23 -30.43 1.56
CA LYS A 178 7.18 -31.58 0.64
C LYS A 178 6.79 -31.08 -0.74
N LYS A 179 7.53 -31.51 -1.76
CA LYS A 179 7.27 -31.28 -3.19
C LYS A 179 5.86 -31.75 -3.58
N PRO A 180 5.15 -31.07 -4.49
CA PRO A 180 4.01 -31.69 -5.15
C PRO A 180 4.50 -32.58 -6.30
N GLU A 181 4.03 -33.82 -6.25
CA GLU A 181 4.11 -34.84 -7.28
C GLU A 181 3.23 -34.45 -8.48
N SER A 182 3.72 -34.74 -9.69
CA SER A 182 3.11 -34.39 -10.97
C SER A 182 1.83 -35.18 -11.24
N LEU A 183 0.68 -34.51 -11.32
CA LEU A 183 -0.54 -35.05 -11.92
C LEU A 183 -0.51 -34.81 -13.43
N GLN A 184 -0.20 -35.88 -14.18
CA GLN A 184 -0.36 -35.93 -15.63
C GLN A 184 -1.85 -35.88 -15.99
N LEU A 185 -2.23 -34.87 -16.79
CA LEU A 185 -3.53 -34.83 -17.44
C LEU A 185 -3.50 -35.78 -18.65
N LYS A 186 -4.28 -36.86 -18.59
CA LYS A 186 -4.47 -37.81 -19.69
C LYS A 186 -5.14 -37.10 -20.87
N ALA A 187 -4.46 -37.10 -22.01
CA ALA A 187 -4.99 -36.66 -23.29
C ALA A 187 -6.03 -37.67 -23.82
N ASN A 188 -7.29 -37.25 -23.97
CA ASN A 188 -8.27 -37.99 -24.75
C ASN A 188 -8.20 -37.53 -26.20
N ARG A 189 -7.59 -38.36 -27.06
CA ARG A 189 -7.86 -38.39 -28.49
C ARG A 189 -9.13 -39.21 -28.73
N THR A 190 -10.14 -38.62 -29.36
CA THR A 190 -11.02 -39.37 -30.26
C THR A 190 -11.44 -38.42 -31.38
N ALA A 191 -11.01 -38.77 -32.59
CA ALA A 191 -11.39 -38.13 -33.84
C ALA A 191 -12.84 -38.45 -34.19
N ARG A 192 -13.53 -37.53 -34.88
CA ARG A 192 -14.32 -37.85 -36.08
C ARG A 192 -14.63 -36.58 -36.87
N GLU A 193 -14.28 -36.67 -38.14
CA GLU A 193 -14.51 -35.76 -39.26
C GLU A 193 -16.01 -35.61 -39.59
N MET A 194 -16.29 -34.73 -40.58
CA MET A 194 -17.56 -34.40 -41.26
C MET A 194 -18.15 -33.05 -40.80
N THR A 195 -18.36 -32.00 -41.61
CA THR A 195 -18.37 -31.83 -43.08
C THR A 195 -18.28 -30.33 -43.39
N ASN A 196 -17.39 -29.93 -44.30
CA ASN A 196 -17.53 -28.69 -45.07
C ASN A 196 -18.34 -29.02 -46.33
N ARG A 197 -19.51 -28.39 -46.50
CA ARG A 197 -20.23 -28.10 -47.77
C ARG A 197 -21.63 -27.59 -47.39
N VAL A 198 -21.88 -26.29 -47.55
CA VAL A 198 -22.65 -25.63 -48.62
C VAL A 198 -22.36 -24.13 -48.51
#